data_AF-A0A2T4BDN5-F1
#
_entry.id   AF-A0A2T4BDN5-F1
#
_cell.length_a   1.000
_cell.length_b   1.000
_cell.length_c   1.000
_cell.angle_alpha   90.00
_cell.angle_beta   90.00
_cell.angle_gamma   90.00
#
_symmetry.space_group_name_H-M   'P 1'
#
loop_
_entity.id
_entity.type
_entity.pdbx_description
1 polymer ?
#
loop_
_entity_poly.entity_id
_entity_poly.type
_entity_poly.pdbx_seq_one_letter_code
_entity_poly.pdbx_strand_id
1 'polypeptide(L)'
;MKYHHSSSFISLSRDRDSGRVFVDPETGGPRIDYTTSDFDRENNLEGIIGLAKVAYVSGAAEMRVHYPGVPPFLPNAAEQEKHVQDKDPEFTDAAFAKWLQQVRTAGNKPPLTSFGSAHQMGTCRMSATKESGVVDQRGSVWGTSNLYVADSSVFPSASGVNPMVTVMAIADWISRGVS
;
A
#
# COMPACT_ATOMS: atom_id res chain seq x y z
N MET A 1 -10.54 26.70 -0.25
CA MET A 1 -9.81 25.56 -0.86
C MET A 1 -10.08 25.61 -2.36
N LYS A 2 -9.07 25.52 -3.23
CA LYS A 2 -9.22 25.79 -4.69
C LYS A 2 -10.16 24.81 -5.42
N TYR A 3 -10.46 23.66 -4.82
CA TYR A 3 -11.34 22.63 -5.36
C TYR A 3 -12.42 22.30 -4.32
N HIS A 4 -13.63 22.79 -4.53
CA HIS A 4 -14.76 22.57 -3.62
C HIS A 4 -15.46 21.22 -3.82
N HIS A 5 -15.18 20.55 -4.94
CA HIS A 5 -15.74 19.26 -5.33
C HIS A 5 -14.61 18.29 -5.73
N SER A 6 -13.73 17.98 -4.78
CA SER A 6 -12.61 17.04 -4.98
C SER A 6 -12.78 15.80 -4.11
N SER A 7 -12.50 14.64 -4.69
CA SER A 7 -12.30 13.38 -3.96
C SER A 7 -10.87 12.87 -4.23
N SER A 8 -10.28 12.23 -3.23
CA SER A 8 -8.97 11.60 -3.34
C SER A 8 -9.10 10.10 -3.12
N PHE A 9 -8.46 9.32 -3.97
CA PHE A 9 -8.41 7.88 -3.87
C PHE A 9 -6.96 7.43 -3.66
N ILE A 10 -6.78 6.31 -2.96
CA ILE A 10 -5.46 5.70 -2.74
C ILE A 10 -5.48 4.26 -3.25
N SER A 11 -4.44 3.90 -3.99
CA SER A 11 -4.17 2.50 -4.35
C SER A 11 -3.34 1.88 -3.23
N LEU A 12 -3.92 0.90 -2.53
CA LEU A 12 -3.24 0.18 -1.45
C LEU A 12 -2.83 -1.19 -1.95
N SER A 13 -1.54 -1.51 -1.82
CA SER A 13 -0.97 -2.81 -2.17
C SER A 13 -0.61 -3.58 -0.90
N ARG A 14 -0.75 -4.90 -0.94
CA ARG A 14 -0.09 -5.78 0.04
C ARG A 14 1.31 -6.05 -0.47
N ASP A 15 2.31 -5.49 0.18
CA ASP A 15 3.70 -5.70 -0.22
C ASP A 15 4.08 -7.17 -0.11
N ARG A 16 4.75 -7.67 -1.15
CA ARG A 16 5.36 -9.00 -1.18
C ARG A 16 6.73 -8.98 -0.53
N ASP A 17 7.53 -7.96 -0.85
CA ASP A 17 8.93 -7.89 -0.47
C ASP A 17 9.11 -7.09 0.85
N SER A 18 10.16 -7.40 1.61
CA SER A 18 10.39 -6.83 2.95
C SER A 18 11.56 -5.86 2.99
N GLY A 19 11.50 -4.91 3.91
CA GLY A 19 12.66 -4.12 4.34
C GLY A 19 13.12 -4.49 5.74
N ARG A 20 13.89 -3.61 6.38
CA ARG A 20 14.36 -3.76 7.74
C ARG A 20 14.35 -2.45 8.51
N VAL A 21 14.29 -2.56 9.83
CA VAL A 21 14.54 -1.48 10.77
C VAL A 21 15.79 -1.83 11.56
N PHE A 22 16.71 -0.88 11.71
CA PHE A 22 17.96 -1.08 12.44
C PHE A 22 18.36 0.19 13.19
N VAL A 23 19.24 0.06 14.17
CA VAL A 23 19.75 1.18 14.94
C VAL A 23 20.88 1.86 14.16
N ASP A 24 20.80 3.17 14.02
CA ASP A 24 21.88 3.99 13.47
C ASP A 24 23.11 3.91 14.39
N PRO A 25 24.29 3.51 13.87
CA PRO A 25 25.48 3.34 14.69
C PRO A 25 26.07 4.65 15.24
N GLU A 26 25.78 5.80 14.60
CA GLU A 26 26.28 7.10 15.00
C GLU A 26 25.32 7.82 15.94
N THR A 27 24.02 7.77 15.63
CA THR A 27 23.00 8.53 16.37
C THR A 27 22.21 7.69 17.38
N GLY A 28 22.26 6.36 17.28
CA GLY A 28 21.43 5.45 18.09
C GLY A 28 19.94 5.47 17.76
N GLY A 29 19.50 6.28 16.77
CA GLY A 29 18.11 6.37 16.35
C GLY A 29 17.68 5.23 15.42
N PRO A 30 16.37 4.96 15.27
CA PRO A 30 15.89 3.97 14.32
C PRO A 30 16.06 4.44 12.88
N ARG A 31 16.56 3.55 12.02
CA ARG A 31 16.65 3.71 10.56
C ARG A 31 15.78 2.66 9.89
N ILE A 32 15.13 3.06 8.81
CA ILE A 32 14.31 2.18 7.97
C ILE A 32 15.03 2.06 6.64
N ASP A 33 15.32 0.82 6.24
CA ASP A 33 15.82 0.47 4.92
C ASP A 33 14.75 -0.35 4.22
N TYR A 34 14.01 0.35 3.35
CA TYR A 34 12.87 -0.19 2.63
C TYR A 34 12.78 0.50 1.28
N THR A 35 12.66 -0.30 0.22
CA THR A 35 12.39 0.17 -1.14
C THR A 35 11.25 -0.66 -1.71
N THR A 36 10.17 -0.01 -2.16
CA THR A 36 9.05 -0.70 -2.79
C THR A 36 9.54 -1.43 -4.04
N SER A 37 9.34 -2.74 -4.09
CA SER A 37 9.84 -3.60 -5.16
C SER A 37 9.20 -3.29 -6.52
N ASP A 38 9.83 -3.72 -7.61
CA ASP A 38 9.26 -3.58 -8.95
C ASP A 38 7.88 -4.23 -9.05
N PHE A 39 7.72 -5.41 -8.44
CA PHE A 39 6.45 -6.13 -8.38
C PHE A 39 5.36 -5.36 -7.61
N ASP A 40 5.70 -4.82 -6.43
CA ASP A 40 4.73 -4.10 -5.60
C ASP A 40 4.32 -2.77 -6.25
N ARG A 41 5.26 -2.11 -6.93
CA ARG A 41 5.00 -0.89 -7.70
C ARG A 41 4.11 -1.14 -8.91
N GLU A 42 4.33 -2.24 -9.64
CA GLU A 42 3.48 -2.65 -10.77
C GLU A 42 2.05 -2.94 -10.30
N ASN A 43 1.89 -3.70 -9.22
CA ASN A 43 0.56 -3.93 -8.62
C ASN A 43 -0.11 -2.63 -8.16
N ASN A 44 0.65 -1.71 -7.57
CA ASN A 44 0.13 -0.42 -7.15
C ASN A 44 -0.38 0.41 -8.33
N LEU A 45 0.37 0.40 -9.44
CA LEU A 45 0.03 1.10 -10.68
C LEU A 45 -1.27 0.58 -11.28
N GLU A 46 -1.49 -0.74 -11.29
CA GLU A 46 -2.76 -1.32 -11.74
C GLU A 46 -3.94 -0.85 -10.88
N GLY A 47 -3.75 -0.71 -9.56
CA GLY A 47 -4.76 -0.11 -8.69
C GLY A 47 -5.03 1.37 -9.01
N ILE A 48 -4.01 2.15 -9.38
CA ILE A 48 -4.19 3.55 -9.84
C ILE A 48 -5.00 3.59 -11.14
N ILE A 49 -4.73 2.69 -12.09
CA ILE A 49 -5.50 2.56 -13.33
C ILE A 49 -6.97 2.20 -13.01
N GLY A 50 -7.20 1.25 -12.11
CA GLY A 50 -8.54 0.89 -11.66
C GLY A 50 -9.30 2.07 -11.04
N LEU A 51 -8.64 2.84 -10.17
CA LEU A 51 -9.21 4.04 -9.56
C LEU A 51 -9.55 5.12 -10.60
N ALA A 52 -8.71 5.30 -11.61
CA ALA A 52 -9.01 6.22 -12.70
C ALA A 52 -10.25 5.78 -13.49
N LYS A 53 -10.42 4.48 -13.73
CA LYS A 53 -11.63 3.94 -14.37
C LYS A 53 -12.87 4.21 -13.52
N VAL A 54 -12.80 3.96 -12.20
CA VAL A 54 -13.89 4.28 -11.26
C VAL A 54 -14.23 5.77 -11.28
N ALA A 55 -13.22 6.64 -11.23
CA ALA A 55 -13.43 8.08 -11.28
C ALA A 55 -14.06 8.52 -12.62
N TYR A 56 -13.61 7.95 -13.75
CA TYR A 56 -14.20 8.22 -15.06
C TYR A 56 -15.68 7.85 -15.11
N VAL A 57 -16.05 6.63 -14.72
CA VAL A 57 -17.47 6.20 -14.79
C VAL A 57 -18.35 6.89 -13.74
N SER A 58 -17.74 7.43 -12.68
CA SER A 58 -18.42 8.25 -11.66
C SER A 58 -18.64 9.71 -12.09
N GLY A 59 -18.28 10.09 -13.32
CA GLY A 59 -18.51 11.44 -13.84
C GLY A 59 -17.47 12.47 -13.40
N ALA A 60 -16.24 12.06 -13.09
CA ALA A 60 -15.18 13.01 -12.75
C ALA A 60 -14.97 14.00 -13.91
N ALA A 61 -14.97 15.31 -13.61
CA ALA A 61 -14.71 16.36 -14.61
C ALA A 61 -13.21 16.60 -14.85
N GLU A 62 -12.37 16.16 -13.93
CA GLU A 62 -10.92 16.23 -14.02
C GLU A 62 -10.29 15.10 -13.19
N MET A 63 -9.30 14.42 -13.76
CA MET A 63 -8.54 13.37 -13.08
C MET A 63 -7.05 13.68 -13.08
N ARG A 64 -6.42 13.47 -11.92
CA ARG A 64 -5.00 13.70 -11.70
C ARG A 64 -4.39 12.49 -11.00
N VAL A 65 -3.26 12.00 -11.54
CA VAL A 65 -2.38 11.10 -10.79
C VAL A 65 -1.43 11.94 -9.93
N HIS A 66 -1.12 11.47 -8.72
CA HIS A 66 -0.37 12.23 -7.71
C HIS A 66 1.16 12.14 -7.88
N TYR A 67 1.64 12.02 -9.12
CA TYR A 67 3.07 12.04 -9.45
C TYR A 67 3.35 12.83 -10.74
N PRO A 68 4.58 13.36 -10.92
CA PRO A 68 4.91 14.26 -12.03
C PRO A 68 4.85 13.55 -13.40
N GLY A 69 4.78 14.35 -14.47
CA GLY A 69 4.99 13.87 -15.84
C GLY A 69 3.74 13.41 -16.58
N VAL A 70 2.58 13.36 -15.93
CA VAL A 70 1.29 13.06 -16.57
C VAL A 70 0.36 14.27 -16.43
N PRO A 71 -0.09 14.89 -17.54
CA PRO A 71 -1.06 15.98 -17.47
C PRO A 71 -2.41 15.47 -16.94
N PRO A 72 -3.25 16.35 -16.34
CA PRO A 72 -4.60 15.98 -15.96
C PRO A 72 -5.40 15.52 -17.18
N PHE A 73 -6.28 14.53 -16.98
CA PHE A 73 -7.29 14.19 -17.97
C PHE A 73 -8.55 14.98 -17.70
N LEU A 74 -9.08 15.59 -18.76
CA LEU A 74 -10.34 16.31 -18.76
C LEU A 74 -11.32 15.53 -19.66
N PRO A 75 -12.19 14.69 -19.09
CA PRO A 75 -13.16 13.92 -19.89
C PRO A 75 -14.06 14.83 -20.72
N ASN A 76 -14.41 14.38 -21.92
CA ASN A 76 -15.52 14.96 -22.65
C ASN A 76 -16.83 14.44 -22.04
N ALA A 77 -17.65 15.32 -21.47
CA ALA A 77 -18.89 14.93 -20.80
C ALA A 77 -19.82 14.11 -21.71
N ALA A 78 -19.95 14.47 -22.99
CA ALA A 78 -20.81 13.75 -23.94
C ALA A 78 -20.27 12.36 -24.30
N GLU A 79 -18.94 12.14 -24.29
CA GLU A 79 -18.37 10.80 -24.47
C GLU A 79 -18.47 9.96 -23.18
N GLN A 80 -18.30 10.59 -22.02
CA GLN A 80 -18.45 9.97 -20.72
C GLN A 80 -19.89 9.51 -20.46
N GLU A 81 -20.89 10.30 -20.86
CA GLU A 81 -22.32 9.97 -20.77
C GLU A 81 -22.71 8.75 -21.64
N LYS A 82 -21.96 8.45 -22.70
CA LYS A 82 -22.17 7.25 -23.52
C LYS A 82 -21.63 5.97 -22.88
N HIS A 83 -21.00 6.05 -21.71
CA HIS A 83 -20.48 4.89 -21.03
C HIS A 83 -21.57 3.84 -20.79
N VAL A 84 -21.27 2.60 -21.16
CA VAL A 84 -22.17 1.47 -21.00
C VAL A 84 -21.74 0.70 -19.76
N GLN A 85 -22.69 0.41 -18.87
CA GLN A 85 -22.48 -0.42 -17.69
C GLN A 85 -21.76 -1.74 -18.07
N ASP A 86 -20.83 -2.18 -17.22
CA ASP A 86 -20.02 -3.39 -17.40
C ASP A 86 -19.09 -3.39 -18.62
N LYS A 87 -18.85 -2.24 -19.24
CA LYS A 87 -17.78 -2.05 -20.24
C LYS A 87 -16.65 -1.23 -19.64
N ASP A 88 -15.41 -1.67 -19.83
CA ASP A 88 -14.26 -0.90 -19.38
C ASP A 88 -14.11 0.36 -20.26
N PRO A 89 -14.11 1.57 -19.68
CA PRO A 89 -13.96 2.81 -20.45
C PRO A 89 -12.64 2.90 -21.21
N GLU A 90 -11.61 2.15 -20.81
CA GLU A 90 -10.35 2.03 -21.56
C GLU A 90 -10.55 1.49 -22.99
N PHE A 91 -11.61 0.71 -23.25
CA PHE A 91 -11.88 0.14 -24.57
C PHE A 91 -13.03 0.81 -25.31
N THR A 92 -13.66 1.83 -24.71
CA THR A 92 -14.79 2.56 -25.32
C THR A 92 -14.52 4.04 -25.55
N ASP A 93 -13.56 4.64 -24.83
CA ASP A 93 -13.08 6.01 -25.07
C ASP A 93 -11.58 6.00 -25.38
N ALA A 94 -11.24 6.29 -26.65
CA ALA A 94 -9.86 6.32 -27.12
C ALA A 94 -9.01 7.43 -26.47
N ALA A 95 -9.62 8.57 -26.09
CA ALA A 95 -8.90 9.65 -25.42
C ALA A 95 -8.52 9.23 -23.99
N PHE A 96 -9.46 8.59 -23.28
CA PHE A 96 -9.20 8.04 -21.96
C PHE A 96 -8.17 6.90 -22.00
N ALA A 97 -8.29 5.98 -22.96
CA ALA A 97 -7.32 4.90 -23.19
C ALA A 97 -5.90 5.44 -23.42
N LYS A 98 -5.78 6.46 -24.26
CA LYS A 98 -4.49 7.13 -24.53
C LYS A 98 -3.91 7.75 -23.27
N TRP A 99 -4.74 8.36 -22.42
CA TRP A 99 -4.28 8.91 -21.15
C TRP A 99 -3.83 7.82 -20.16
N LEU A 100 -4.58 6.71 -20.03
CA LEU A 100 -4.15 5.56 -19.23
C LEU A 100 -2.82 4.99 -19.74
N GLN A 101 -2.60 4.96 -21.04
CA GLN A 101 -1.30 4.56 -21.60
C GLN A 101 -0.17 5.53 -21.19
N GLN A 102 -0.43 6.84 -21.13
CA GLN A 102 0.54 7.82 -20.62
C GLN A 102 0.86 7.58 -19.14
N VAL A 103 -0.16 7.27 -18.33
CA VAL A 103 0.00 6.91 -16.91
C VAL A 103 0.92 5.70 -16.76
N ARG A 104 0.69 4.63 -17.56
CA ARG A 104 1.53 3.42 -17.56
C ARG A 104 2.95 3.70 -18.04
N THR A 105 3.12 4.48 -19.10
CA THR A 105 4.43 4.81 -19.67
C THR A 105 5.25 5.71 -18.75
N ALA A 106 4.63 6.66 -18.05
CA ALA A 106 5.32 7.46 -17.04
C ALA A 106 5.81 6.58 -15.87
N GLY A 107 5.00 5.58 -15.49
CA GLY A 107 5.30 4.67 -14.39
C GLY A 107 5.35 5.39 -13.04
N ASN A 108 5.74 4.65 -12.00
CA ASN A 108 5.78 5.13 -10.61
C ASN A 108 7.12 4.81 -9.91
N LYS A 109 8.20 4.68 -10.68
CA LYS A 109 9.53 4.36 -10.13
C LYS A 109 10.08 5.54 -9.30
N PRO A 110 10.76 5.30 -8.16
CA PRO A 110 11.46 6.36 -7.43
C PRO A 110 12.52 7.07 -8.31
N PRO A 111 12.77 8.38 -8.11
CA PRO A 111 12.17 9.25 -7.10
C PRO A 111 10.83 9.90 -7.56
N LEU A 112 10.26 9.49 -8.69
CA LEU A 112 9.10 10.15 -9.30
C LEU A 112 7.85 10.08 -8.40
N THR A 113 7.62 8.92 -7.77
CA THR A 113 6.49 8.68 -6.87
C THR A 113 7.00 8.32 -5.48
N SER A 114 6.40 8.93 -4.46
CA SER A 114 6.63 8.56 -3.07
C SER A 114 5.62 7.51 -2.64
N PHE A 115 6.11 6.42 -2.07
CA PHE A 115 5.28 5.40 -1.41
C PHE A 115 5.29 5.66 0.09
N GLY A 116 4.11 5.54 0.70
CA GLY A 116 3.93 5.74 2.13
C GLY A 116 3.12 4.61 2.72
N SER A 117 3.39 4.29 3.99
CA SER A 117 2.61 3.36 4.77
C SER A 117 2.38 3.92 6.17
N ALA A 118 1.15 3.77 6.66
CA ALA A 118 0.80 3.98 8.06
C ALA A 118 0.78 2.67 8.86
N HIS A 119 1.11 1.54 8.22
CA HIS A 119 0.96 0.20 8.77
C HIS A 119 2.27 -0.57 8.70
N GLN A 120 3.24 -0.18 9.53
CA GLN A 120 4.49 -0.91 9.72
C GLN A 120 4.23 -2.20 10.51
N MET A 121 4.78 -3.32 10.06
CA MET A 121 4.56 -4.63 10.66
C MET A 121 5.70 -5.60 10.34
N GLY A 122 5.80 -6.69 11.10
CA GLY A 122 6.71 -7.80 10.80
C GLY A 122 8.18 -7.63 11.19
N THR A 123 8.55 -6.59 11.94
CA THR A 123 9.95 -6.34 12.37
C THR A 123 10.45 -7.27 13.47
N CYS A 124 9.56 -7.84 14.29
CA CYS A 124 9.85 -8.90 15.27
C CYS A 124 9.04 -10.16 14.91
N ARG A 125 9.19 -10.60 13.67
CA ARG A 125 8.37 -11.63 13.01
C ARG A 125 8.13 -12.87 13.90
N MET A 126 6.88 -13.27 14.04
CA MET A 126 6.49 -14.56 14.61
C MET A 126 6.86 -15.70 13.66
N SER A 127 7.46 -16.75 14.20
CA SER A 127 7.95 -17.88 13.43
C SER A 127 7.81 -19.21 14.16
N ALA A 128 7.90 -20.31 13.40
CA ALA A 128 7.95 -21.66 13.96
C ALA A 128 9.34 -22.02 14.53
N THR A 129 10.40 -21.34 14.07
CA THR A 129 11.78 -21.59 14.51
C THR A 129 12.51 -20.28 14.79
N LYS A 130 13.51 -20.32 15.68
CA LYS A 130 14.32 -19.13 16.04
C LYS A 130 15.17 -18.59 14.89
N GLU A 131 15.45 -19.40 13.86
CA GLU A 131 16.24 -18.99 12.69
C GLU A 131 15.42 -18.16 11.69
N SER A 132 14.09 -18.22 11.77
CA SER A 132 13.18 -17.62 10.78
C SER A 132 12.34 -16.45 11.31
N GLY A 133 12.56 -16.04 12.57
CA GLY A 133 11.85 -14.94 13.21
C GLY A 133 12.40 -14.60 14.60
N VAL A 134 11.73 -13.69 15.29
CA VAL A 134 12.16 -13.14 16.58
C VAL A 134 11.36 -13.71 17.74
N VAL A 135 10.07 -14.02 17.52
CA VAL A 135 9.19 -14.59 18.53
C VAL A 135 8.58 -15.90 18.08
N ASP A 136 8.19 -16.73 19.03
CA ASP A 136 7.38 -17.92 18.79
C ASP A 136 5.88 -17.57 18.60
N GLN A 137 5.04 -18.59 18.39
CA GLN A 137 3.58 -18.44 18.19
C GLN A 137 2.82 -17.85 19.39
N ARG A 138 3.49 -17.70 20.54
CA ARG A 138 2.95 -17.11 21.77
C ARG A 138 3.54 -15.74 22.05
N GLY A 139 4.30 -15.17 21.10
CA GLY A 139 4.94 -13.87 21.24
C GLY A 139 6.19 -13.88 22.12
N SER A 140 6.67 -15.04 22.58
CA SER A 140 7.87 -15.15 23.41
C SER A 140 9.12 -14.98 22.55
N VAL A 141 10.04 -14.10 22.96
CA VAL A 141 11.30 -13.86 22.25
C VAL A 141 12.21 -15.09 22.37
N TRP A 142 12.67 -15.61 21.24
CA TRP A 142 13.55 -16.76 21.20
C TRP A 142 14.85 -16.52 21.99
N GLY A 143 15.29 -17.53 22.76
CA GLY A 143 16.53 -17.46 23.53
C GLY A 143 16.46 -16.61 24.80
N THR A 144 15.27 -16.16 25.20
CA THR A 144 15.04 -15.38 26.42
C THR A 144 13.99 -16.05 27.30
N SER A 145 13.82 -15.53 28.52
CA SER A 145 12.75 -15.93 29.43
C SER A 145 11.99 -14.68 29.87
N ASN A 146 10.66 -14.79 29.95
CA ASN A 146 9.76 -13.70 30.38
C ASN A 146 9.86 -12.41 29.55
N LEU A 147 10.16 -12.52 28.25
CA LEU A 147 10.16 -11.38 27.31
C LEU A 147 9.23 -11.68 26.14
N TYR A 148 8.25 -10.80 25.93
CA TYR A 148 7.20 -10.98 24.92
C TYR A 148 7.04 -9.73 24.06
N VAL A 149 6.60 -9.92 22.82
CA VAL A 149 6.21 -8.83 21.90
C VAL A 149 4.77 -9.08 21.45
N ALA A 150 3.91 -8.06 21.52
CA ALA A 150 2.46 -8.20 21.33
C ALA A 150 1.83 -7.07 20.49
N ASP A 151 2.50 -6.67 19.41
CA ASP A 151 2.05 -5.62 18.48
C ASP A 151 2.13 -6.08 17.00
N SER A 152 2.00 -5.16 16.04
CA SER A 152 2.07 -5.50 14.60
C SER A 152 3.45 -6.03 14.16
N SER A 153 4.51 -5.81 14.94
CA SER A 153 5.86 -6.31 14.62
C SER A 153 5.92 -7.83 14.52
N VAL A 154 5.00 -8.55 15.18
CA VAL A 154 4.99 -10.02 15.18
C VAL A 154 4.34 -10.61 13.94
N PHE A 155 3.72 -9.80 13.07
CA PHE A 155 3.01 -10.32 11.91
C PHE A 155 3.99 -11.10 10.99
N PRO A 156 3.63 -12.33 10.56
CA PRO A 156 4.49 -13.11 9.66
C PRO A 156 4.71 -12.45 8.29
N SER A 157 3.73 -11.66 7.84
CA SER A 157 3.76 -10.91 6.57
C SER A 157 2.78 -9.74 6.60
N ALA A 158 2.82 -8.87 5.58
CA ALA A 158 1.85 -7.79 5.44
C ALA A 158 0.40 -8.32 5.42
N SER A 159 -0.53 -7.67 6.12
CA SER A 159 -1.95 -8.05 6.15
C SER A 159 -2.71 -7.67 4.88
N GLY A 160 -2.27 -6.63 4.16
CA GLY A 160 -2.97 -6.07 3.00
C GLY A 160 -4.23 -5.26 3.32
N VAL A 161 -4.59 -5.15 4.60
CA VAL A 161 -5.76 -4.42 5.12
C VAL A 161 -5.39 -3.67 6.39
N ASN A 162 -6.28 -2.79 6.87
CA ASN A 162 -6.08 -2.09 8.15
C ASN A 162 -5.85 -3.11 9.28
N PRO A 163 -4.68 -3.09 9.95
CA PRO A 163 -4.29 -4.15 10.87
C PRO A 163 -4.90 -4.02 12.27
N MET A 164 -5.65 -2.94 12.59
CA MET A 164 -6.10 -2.64 13.95
C MET A 164 -6.73 -3.84 14.68
N VAL A 165 -7.73 -4.47 14.08
CA VAL A 165 -8.44 -5.62 14.69
C VAL A 165 -7.52 -6.83 14.81
N THR A 166 -6.66 -7.06 13.82
CA THR A 166 -5.67 -8.15 13.85
C THR A 166 -4.63 -7.94 14.94
N VAL A 167 -4.17 -6.70 15.16
CA VAL A 167 -3.25 -6.35 16.26
C VAL A 167 -3.93 -6.61 17.60
N MET A 168 -5.18 -6.15 17.79
CA MET A 168 -5.92 -6.40 19.02
C MET A 168 -6.09 -7.90 19.31
N ALA A 169 -6.45 -8.69 18.29
CA ALA A 169 -6.63 -10.13 18.43
C ALA A 169 -5.33 -10.87 18.77
N ILE A 170 -4.21 -10.48 18.14
CA ILE A 170 -2.89 -11.06 18.43
C ILE A 170 -2.41 -10.66 19.84
N ALA A 171 -2.63 -9.41 20.25
CA ALA A 171 -2.30 -8.96 21.59
C ALA A 171 -3.10 -9.73 22.66
N ASP A 172 -4.40 -9.92 22.46
CA ASP A 172 -5.24 -10.75 23.34
C ASP A 172 -4.72 -12.19 23.40
N TRP A 173 -4.42 -12.80 22.24
CA TRP A 173 -3.87 -14.16 22.17
C TRP A 173 -2.57 -14.32 22.97
N ILE A 174 -1.62 -13.40 22.78
CA ILE A 174 -0.31 -13.43 23.44
C ILE A 174 -0.46 -13.21 24.95
N SER A 175 -1.35 -12.31 25.38
CA SER A 175 -1.57 -11.99 26.79
C SER A 175 -1.97 -13.22 27.64
N ARG A 176 -2.65 -14.20 27.04
CA ARG A 176 -3.09 -15.44 27.71
C ARG A 176 -1.91 -16.35 28.12
N GLY A 177 -0.73 -16.15 27.53
CA GLY A 177 0.49 -16.88 27.84
C GLY A 177 1.45 -16.14 28.78
N VAL A 178 1.11 -14.91 29.21
CA VAL A 178 1.91 -14.11 30.13
C VAL A 178 1.44 -14.42 31.56
N SER A 179 2.37 -14.86 32.41
CA SER A 179 2.14 -15.23 33.81
C SER A 179 2.95 -14.38 34.78
#